data_AF-A0AAD1IRA8-F1
#
_entry.id   AF-A0AAD1IRA8-F1
#
_cell.length_a   1.000
_cell.length_b   1.000
_cell.length_c   1.000
_cell.angle_alpha   90.00
_cell.angle_beta   90.00
_cell.angle_gamma   90.00
#
_symmetry.space_group_name_H-M   'P 1'
#
loop_
_entity.id
_entity.type
_entity.pdbx_description
1 polymer ?
#
loop_
_entity_poly.entity_id
_entity_poly.type
_entity_poly.pdbx_seq_one_letter_code
_entity_poly.pdbx_strand_id
1 'polypeptide(L)'
;MTGCIATARTVGPSGGGGLARAGRAKLRTDLTHPATAAEPAGCYCARCCPEPLTDIEAQRALRHVSNQDAVAYARGDVTVVRLRGCDECGGWVPTFTEVA
;
A
#
# COMPACT_ATOMS: atom_id res chain seq x y z
N MET A 1 26.20 -36.10 3.93
CA MET A 1 24.88 -35.44 3.96
C MET A 1 24.97 -34.20 3.08
N THR A 2 24.61 -34.37 1.81
CA THR A 2 24.41 -33.33 0.79
C THR A 2 23.18 -32.54 1.23
N GLY A 3 23.24 -31.25 1.57
CA GLY A 3 23.58 -30.12 0.72
C GLY A 3 22.28 -29.32 0.47
N CYS A 4 22.20 -28.08 0.95
CA CYS A 4 21.28 -27.03 0.48
C CYS A 4 21.76 -25.68 1.03
N ILE A 5 22.88 -25.18 0.49
CA ILE A 5 23.24 -23.78 0.68
C ILE A 5 22.39 -23.01 -0.33
N ALA A 6 21.30 -22.40 0.16
CA ALA A 6 20.55 -21.44 -0.61
C ALA A 6 21.45 -20.21 -0.82
N THR A 7 22.12 -20.14 -1.95
CA THR A 7 22.79 -18.94 -2.41
C THR A 7 21.72 -17.89 -2.65
N ALA A 8 21.57 -16.97 -1.70
CA ALA A 8 20.74 -15.80 -1.85
C ALA A 8 21.16 -15.09 -3.15
N ARG A 9 20.25 -15.09 -4.12
CA ARG A 9 20.41 -14.36 -5.38
C ARG A 9 20.52 -12.88 -5.05
N THR A 10 21.71 -12.33 -5.14
CA THR A 10 21.97 -10.90 -5.11
C THR A 10 21.45 -10.31 -6.42
N VAL A 11 20.22 -9.79 -6.40
CA VAL A 11 19.68 -8.99 -7.50
C VAL A 11 20.45 -7.67 -7.52
N GLY A 12 21.29 -7.50 -8.53
CA GLY A 12 21.99 -6.26 -8.85
C GLY A 12 21.04 -5.09 -9.14
N PRO A 13 21.58 -3.87 -9.31
CA PRO A 13 20.87 -2.64 -9.05
C PRO A 13 19.81 -2.34 -10.11
N SER A 14 18.55 -2.56 -9.74
CA SER A 14 17.39 -1.90 -10.32
C SER A 14 16.33 -1.90 -9.23
N GLY A 15 16.46 -0.95 -8.30
CA GLY A 15 15.78 -0.90 -7.01
C GLY A 15 14.25 -0.92 -7.03
N GLY A 16 13.59 -0.98 -8.20
CA GLY A 16 12.14 -0.97 -8.34
C GLY A 16 11.42 -2.13 -7.65
N GLY A 17 11.95 -3.35 -7.68
CA GLY A 17 11.31 -4.49 -7.00
C GLY A 17 11.35 -4.39 -5.46
N GLY A 18 12.48 -3.91 -4.93
CA GLY A 18 12.64 -3.62 -3.49
C GLY A 18 11.79 -2.43 -3.05
N LEU A 19 11.81 -1.36 -3.83
CA LEU A 19 10.98 -0.17 -3.58
C LEU A 19 9.48 -0.47 -3.66
N ALA A 20 9.04 -1.32 -4.60
CA ALA A 20 7.64 -1.74 -4.67
C ALA A 20 7.22 -2.52 -3.40
N ARG A 21 8.10 -3.35 -2.84
CA ARG A 21 7.83 -4.03 -1.54
C ARG A 21 7.77 -3.02 -0.40
N ALA A 22 8.72 -2.08 -0.35
CA ALA A 22 8.72 -1.03 0.66
C ALA A 22 7.45 -0.17 0.60
N GLY A 23 7.01 0.21 -0.61
CA GLY A 23 5.78 0.96 -0.83
C GLY A 23 4.53 0.19 -0.41
N ARG A 24 4.43 -1.09 -0.75
CA ARG A 24 3.33 -1.94 -0.25
C ARG A 24 3.33 -2.10 1.26
N ALA A 25 4.51 -2.22 1.89
CA ALA A 25 4.62 -2.31 3.34
C ALA A 25 4.18 -1.00 4.02
N LYS A 26 4.65 0.15 3.51
CA LYS A 26 4.22 1.47 3.95
C LYS A 26 2.70 1.64 3.80
N LEU A 27 2.17 1.33 2.61
CA LEU A 27 0.74 1.40 2.34
C LEU A 27 -0.08 0.49 3.26
N ARG A 28 0.40 -0.71 3.59
CA ARG A 28 -0.25 -1.59 4.57
C ARG A 28 -0.35 -0.92 5.94
N THR A 29 0.77 -0.35 6.40
CA THR A 29 0.80 0.38 7.68
C THR A 29 -0.20 1.52 7.64
N ASP A 30 -0.20 2.33 6.59
CA ASP A 30 -1.09 3.50 6.50
C ASP A 30 -2.58 3.11 6.42
N LEU A 31 -2.92 1.98 5.78
CA LEU A 31 -4.30 1.50 5.69
C LEU A 31 -4.81 0.86 6.98
N THR A 32 -3.93 0.24 7.77
CA THR A 32 -4.29 -0.46 9.02
C THR A 32 -4.13 0.42 10.25
N HIS A 33 -3.28 1.43 10.14
CA HIS A 33 -2.95 2.43 11.16
C HIS A 33 -2.84 3.75 10.42
N PRO A 34 -3.96 4.37 10.01
CA PRO A 34 -3.92 5.71 9.47
C PRO A 34 -3.20 6.55 10.52
N ALA A 35 -2.04 7.10 10.14
CA ALA A 35 -1.36 8.07 10.98
C ALA A 35 -2.45 9.07 11.36
N THR A 36 -2.64 9.30 12.65
CA THR A 36 -3.53 10.34 13.18
C THR A 36 -2.98 11.67 12.68
N ALA A 37 -3.21 11.96 11.41
CA ALA A 37 -3.01 13.23 10.79
C ALA A 37 -3.98 14.14 11.53
N ALA A 38 -3.41 15.21 12.08
CA ALA A 38 -4.05 16.31 12.78
C ALA A 38 -5.56 16.38 12.50
N GLU A 39 -6.35 16.38 13.58
CA GLU A 39 -7.81 16.51 13.59
C GLU A 39 -8.33 16.98 12.24
N PRO A 40 -8.97 16.11 11.44
CA PRO A 40 -9.40 16.51 10.11
C PRO A 40 -10.31 17.73 10.30
N ALA A 41 -9.83 18.90 9.91
CA ALA A 41 -10.64 20.11 9.81
C ALA A 41 -11.62 19.87 8.64
N GLY A 42 -12.64 19.04 8.88
CA GLY A 42 -13.38 18.39 7.82
C GLY A 42 -14.47 17.43 8.30
N CYS A 43 -15.14 16.82 7.34
CA CYS A 43 -16.30 15.97 7.56
C CYS A 43 -15.91 14.62 8.18
N TYR A 44 -16.55 14.24 9.29
CA TYR A 44 -16.36 12.97 9.99
C TYR A 44 -17.23 11.81 9.45
N CYS A 45 -17.78 11.93 8.25
CA CYS A 45 -18.56 10.83 7.69
C CYS A 45 -17.64 9.62 7.38
N ALA A 46 -18.19 8.41 7.41
CA ALA A 46 -17.47 7.17 7.09
C ALA A 46 -16.80 7.17 5.70
N ARG A 47 -17.19 8.09 4.81
CA ARG A 47 -16.57 8.28 3.50
C ARG A 47 -15.30 9.13 3.54
N CYS A 48 -15.20 10.06 4.48
CA CYS A 48 -14.06 10.96 4.67
C CYS A 48 -13.09 10.46 5.74
N CYS A 49 -13.62 9.77 6.76
CA CYS A 49 -12.87 9.10 7.81
C CYS A 49 -13.26 7.62 7.84
N PRO A 50 -12.81 6.80 6.87
CA PRO A 50 -13.05 5.37 6.91
C PRO A 50 -12.35 4.77 8.13
N GLU A 51 -12.99 3.79 8.77
CA GLU A 51 -12.33 3.00 9.81
C GLU A 51 -11.05 2.36 9.24
N PRO A 52 -9.99 2.25 10.06
CA PRO A 52 -8.79 1.53 9.65
C PRO A 52 -9.15 0.13 9.14
N LEU A 53 -8.58 -0.27 8.01
CA LEU A 53 -8.79 -1.61 7.48
C LEU A 53 -8.18 -2.65 8.42
N THR A 54 -8.80 -3.81 8.51
CA THR A 54 -8.13 -4.97 9.10
C THR A 54 -6.90 -5.35 8.26
N ASP A 55 -5.93 -6.05 8.86
CA ASP A 55 -4.76 -6.50 8.12
C ASP A 55 -5.12 -7.36 6.89
N ILE A 56 -6.13 -8.22 7.02
CA ILE A 56 -6.59 -9.08 5.93
C ILE A 56 -7.17 -8.23 4.79
N GLU A 57 -7.96 -7.21 5.09
CA GLU A 57 -8.50 -6.29 4.09
C GLU A 57 -7.41 -5.47 3.42
N ALA A 58 -6.44 -4.96 4.18
CA ALA A 58 -5.30 -4.25 3.63
C ALA A 58 -4.48 -5.17 2.70
N GLN A 59 -4.18 -6.41 3.10
CA GLN A 59 -3.49 -7.38 2.25
C GLN A 59 -4.26 -7.69 0.95
N ARG A 60 -5.60 -7.78 1.01
CA ARG A 60 -6.43 -7.93 -0.18
C ARG A 60 -6.34 -6.69 -1.07
N ALA A 61 -6.35 -5.50 -0.49
CA ALA A 61 -6.26 -4.25 -1.23
C ALA A 61 -4.93 -4.11 -1.99
N LEU A 62 -3.82 -4.55 -1.38
CA LEU A 62 -2.49 -4.52 -2.01
C LEU A 62 -2.40 -5.38 -3.28
N ARG A 63 -3.31 -6.33 -3.51
CA ARG A 63 -3.36 -7.13 -4.75
C ARG A 63 -3.75 -6.30 -5.96
N HIS A 64 -4.44 -5.17 -5.75
CA HIS A 64 -4.83 -4.23 -6.80
C HIS A 64 -3.79 -3.13 -7.04
N VAL A 65 -2.70 -3.10 -6.27
CA VAL A 65 -1.67 -2.06 -6.38
C VAL A 65 -0.59 -2.52 -7.34
N SER A 66 -0.39 -1.77 -8.42
CA SER A 66 0.66 -2.04 -9.38
C SER A 66 2.05 -1.85 -8.76
N ASN A 67 3.09 -2.45 -9.35
CA ASN A 67 4.46 -2.18 -8.90
C ASN A 67 4.85 -0.71 -9.09
N GLN A 68 4.31 -0.03 -10.10
CA GLN A 68 4.59 1.38 -10.36
C GLN A 68 3.99 2.26 -9.26
N ASP A 69 2.71 2.07 -8.92
CA ASP A 69 2.04 2.81 -7.85
C ASP A 69 2.72 2.55 -6.50
N ALA A 70 3.11 1.30 -6.24
CA ALA A 70 3.84 0.97 -5.02
C ALA A 70 5.19 1.71 -4.94
N VAL A 71 5.93 1.81 -6.04
CA VAL A 71 7.19 2.57 -6.08
C VAL A 71 6.93 4.07 -5.90
N ALA A 72 5.95 4.63 -6.61
CA ALA A 72 5.56 6.04 -6.49
C ALA A 72 5.15 6.39 -5.06
N TYR A 73 4.36 5.52 -4.42
CA TYR A 73 3.93 5.68 -3.02
C TYR A 73 5.10 5.56 -2.04
N ALA A 74 6.06 4.68 -2.32
CA ALA A 74 7.29 4.54 -1.52
C ALA A 74 8.13 5.83 -1.58
N ARG A 75 8.18 6.48 -2.74
CA ARG A 75 8.91 7.74 -2.97
C ARG A 75 8.19 8.96 -2.41
N GLY A 76 6.87 8.86 -2.21
CA GLY A 76 6.03 9.99 -1.82
C GLY A 76 5.54 10.80 -3.02
N ASP A 77 5.67 10.28 -4.23
CA ASP A 77 5.20 10.93 -5.46
C ASP A 77 3.66 10.90 -5.55
N VAL A 78 3.03 9.91 -4.89
CA VAL A 78 1.58 9.76 -4.82
C VAL A 78 1.10 9.49 -3.39
N THR A 79 -0.16 9.86 -3.11
CA THR A 79 -0.87 9.57 -1.87
C THR A 79 -2.21 8.88 -2.13
N VAL A 80 -2.71 8.11 -1.17
CA VAL A 80 -4.05 7.50 -1.24
C VAL A 80 -5.08 8.53 -0.84
N VAL A 81 -6.06 8.77 -1.73
CA VAL A 81 -7.15 9.73 -1.47
C VAL A 81 -8.48 9.06 -1.18
N ARG A 82 -8.66 7.82 -1.65
CA ARG A 82 -9.87 7.04 -1.40
C ARG A 82 -9.65 5.56 -1.61
N LEU A 83 -10.54 4.78 -1.04
CA LEU A 83 -10.74 3.37 -1.33
C LEU A 83 -12.06 3.21 -2.09
N ARG A 84 -12.09 2.32 -3.09
CA ARG A 84 -13.33 1.88 -3.74
C ARG A 84 -13.49 0.37 -3.59
N GLY A 85 -14.71 -0.13 -3.53
CA GLY A 85 -14.95 -1.57 -3.59
C GLY A 85 -14.59 -2.11 -4.98
N CYS A 86 -14.03 -3.33 -5.02
CA CYS A 86 -13.85 -4.11 -6.23
C CYS A 86 -15.08 -5.00 -6.42
N ASP A 87 -15.79 -4.83 -7.53
CA ASP A 87 -17.00 -5.61 -7.82
C ASP A 87 -16.71 -7.10 -8.09
N GLU A 88 -15.46 -7.45 -8.44
CA GLU A 88 -15.08 -8.83 -8.77
C GLU A 88 -14.70 -9.67 -7.54
N CYS A 89 -13.94 -9.09 -6.60
CA CYS A 89 -13.41 -9.82 -5.45
C CYS A 89 -13.97 -9.35 -4.09
N GLY A 90 -14.78 -8.28 -4.09
CA GLY A 90 -15.30 -7.64 -2.88
C GLY A 90 -14.23 -6.95 -2.03
N GLY A 91 -12.98 -6.86 -2.52
CA GLY A 91 -11.87 -6.20 -1.82
C GLY A 91 -11.84 -4.69 -2.04
N TRP A 92 -10.96 -4.01 -1.32
CA TRP A 92 -10.73 -2.58 -1.50
C TRP A 92 -9.70 -2.30 -2.58
N VAL A 93 -9.91 -1.26 -3.39
CA VAL A 93 -8.96 -0.79 -4.41
C VAL A 93 -8.51 0.62 -4.02
N PRO A 94 -7.23 0.80 -3.67
CA PRO A 94 -6.67 2.12 -3.41
C PRO A 94 -6.68 2.98 -4.67
N THR A 95 -7.09 4.24 -4.52
CA THR A 95 -6.97 5.26 -5.57
C THR A 95 -5.92 6.27 -5.15
N PHE A 96 -4.95 6.48 -6.03
CA PHE A 96 -3.82 7.38 -5.81
C PHE A 96 -4.02 8.71 -6.53
N THR A 97 -3.42 9.77 -6.01
CA THR A 97 -3.21 11.04 -6.71
C THR A 97 -1.76 11.47 -6.54
N GLU A 98 -1.23 12.23 -7.50
CA GLU A 98 0.08 12.87 -7.37
C GLU A 98 0.09 13.87 -6.20
N VAL A 99 1.21 13.94 -5.50
CA VAL A 99 1.48 14.95 -4.48
C VAL A 99 2.00 16.21 -5.19
N ALA A 100 1.28 17.34 -5.04
CA ALA A 100 1.61 18.62 -5.65
C ALA A 100 2.82 19.31 -4.99
#